data_AF-A0A2V2XPX0-F1
#
_entry.id   AF-A0A2V2XPX0-F1
#
_cell.length_a   1.000
_cell.length_b   1.000
_cell.length_c   1.000
_cell.angle_alpha   90.00
_cell.angle_beta   90.00
_cell.angle_gamma   90.00
#
_symmetry.space_group_name_H-M   'P 1'
#
loop_
_entity.id
_entity.type
_entity.pdbx_description
1 polymer ?
#
loop_
_entity_poly.entity_id
_entity_poly.type
_entity_poly.pdbx_seq_one_letter_code
_entity_poly.pdbx_strand_id
1 'polypeptide(L)'
;MIPRILSRLSEGTSVYRVVEGFLVLLSSVVVFIVETILNIPWLLMILALIFIYGSYHLRRCRNLYQGYLWGIESSGYRLSNRAIYLGIIGSIVVIEILMISGGLAIIITPMLGISVGIARVVAIAVIISFAVVALIGHFTRVRLYRIFISRVHRNG
;
A
#
# COMPACT_ATOMS: atom_id res chain seq x y z
N MET A 1 -26.89 12.73 3.94
CA MET A 1 -26.00 11.60 4.31
C MET A 1 -24.85 11.41 3.31
N ILE A 2 -25.15 11.41 2.01
CA ILE A 2 -24.19 11.31 0.89
C ILE A 2 -23.03 12.35 0.94
N PRO A 3 -23.25 13.63 1.30
CA PRO A 3 -22.15 14.63 1.34
C PRO A 3 -21.06 14.31 2.37
N ARG A 4 -21.44 13.71 3.50
CA ARG A 4 -20.53 13.33 4.60
C ARG A 4 -19.69 12.10 4.26
N ILE A 5 -20.23 11.21 3.44
CA ILE A 5 -19.51 10.03 2.92
C ILE A 5 -18.54 10.48 1.81
N LEU A 6 -18.99 11.41 0.95
CA LEU A 6 -18.17 12.02 -0.10
C LEU A 6 -17.00 12.84 0.46
N SER A 7 -17.21 13.63 1.52
CA SER A 7 -16.12 14.40 2.15
C SER A 7 -15.04 13.48 2.72
N ARG A 8 -15.43 12.40 3.41
CA ARG A 8 -14.51 11.37 3.93
C ARG A 8 -13.79 10.57 2.82
N LEU A 9 -14.45 10.35 1.68
CA LEU A 9 -13.85 9.72 0.51
C LEU A 9 -12.85 10.66 -0.19
N SER A 10 -13.06 11.98 -0.16
CA SER A 10 -12.11 12.98 -0.69
C SER A 10 -10.86 13.12 0.20
N GLU A 11 -10.99 12.99 1.52
CA GLU A 11 -9.86 12.95 2.45
C GLU A 11 -8.92 11.76 2.17
N GLY A 12 -9.46 10.65 1.63
CA GLY A 12 -8.70 9.46 1.25
C GLY A 12 -7.80 9.60 0.02
N THR A 13 -8.00 10.63 -0.81
CA THR A 13 -7.12 10.94 -1.97
C THR A 13 -6.17 12.10 -1.70
N SER A 14 -6.17 12.62 -0.48
CA SER A 14 -5.31 13.72 -0.07
C SER A 14 -3.81 13.42 -0.27
N VAL A 15 -3.05 14.48 -0.51
CA VAL A 15 -1.58 14.49 -0.56
C VAL A 15 -0.98 13.70 0.60
N TYR A 16 -1.61 13.74 1.79
CA TYR A 16 -1.21 12.99 2.97
C TYR A 16 -1.07 11.48 2.74
N ARG A 17 -1.93 10.84 1.94
CA ARG A 17 -1.81 9.39 1.67
C ARG A 17 -0.65 9.06 0.75
N VAL A 18 -0.33 9.96 -0.18
CA VAL A 18 0.84 9.79 -1.04
C VAL A 18 2.11 9.97 -0.23
N VAL A 19 2.13 10.99 0.64
CA VAL A 19 3.23 11.25 1.57
C VAL A 19 3.40 10.10 2.56
N GLU A 20 2.32 9.54 3.11
CA GLU A 20 2.38 8.37 4.01
C GLU A 20 3.04 7.17 3.31
N GLY A 21 2.60 6.81 2.10
CA GLY A 21 3.21 5.72 1.33
C GLY A 21 4.67 5.98 0.96
N PHE A 22 5.01 7.22 0.59
CA PHE A 22 6.40 7.62 0.31
C PHE A 22 7.27 7.57 1.56
N LEU A 23 6.77 7.99 2.72
CA LEU A 23 7.48 7.91 4.00
C LEU A 23 7.74 6.45 4.39
N VAL A 24 6.77 5.54 4.19
CA VAL A 24 6.98 4.10 4.41
C VAL A 24 8.10 3.57 3.52
N LEU A 25 8.08 3.90 2.23
CA LEU A 25 9.11 3.45 1.30
C LEU A 25 10.49 4.02 1.66
N LEU A 26 10.56 5.34 1.86
CA LEU A 26 11.80 6.05 2.18
C LEU A 26 12.41 5.55 3.49
N SER A 27 11.60 5.42 4.54
CA SER A 27 12.07 4.89 5.83
C SER A 27 12.57 3.45 5.69
N SER A 28 11.87 2.60 4.92
CA SER A 28 12.32 1.23 4.66
C SER A 28 13.69 1.20 3.97
N VAL A 29 13.86 2.01 2.92
CA VAL A 29 15.12 2.08 2.15
C VAL A 29 16.25 2.62 3.01
N VAL A 30 16.03 3.71 3.75
CA VAL A 30 17.05 4.31 4.61
C VAL A 30 17.47 3.32 5.70
N VAL A 31 16.52 2.72 6.41
CA VAL A 31 16.83 1.73 7.47
C VAL A 31 17.57 0.53 6.90
N PHE A 32 17.17 0.03 5.72
CA PHE A 32 17.85 -1.09 5.07
C PHE A 32 19.30 -0.76 4.66
N ILE A 33 19.54 0.43 4.09
CA ILE A 33 20.90 0.87 3.74
C ILE A 33 21.76 1.01 4.98
N VAL A 34 21.24 1.64 6.03
CA VAL A 34 21.97 1.81 7.30
C VAL A 34 22.26 0.44 7.95
N GLU A 35 21.31 -0.49 7.90
CA GLU A 35 21.52 -1.87 8.35
C GLU A 35 22.63 -2.56 7.57
N THR A 36 22.64 -2.42 6.25
CA THR A 36 23.65 -3.04 5.39
C THR A 36 25.05 -2.48 5.65
N ILE A 37 25.18 -1.17 5.87
CA ILE A 37 26.46 -0.50 6.13
C ILE A 37 26.99 -0.84 7.53
N LEU A 38 26.13 -0.76 8.55
CA LEU A 38 26.56 -0.93 9.94
C LEU A 38 26.53 -2.39 10.40
N ASN A 39 25.86 -3.28 9.64
CA ASN A 39 25.66 -4.69 9.96
C ASN A 39 25.05 -4.91 11.36
N ILE A 40 24.04 -4.09 11.69
CA ILE A 40 23.41 -4.06 13.01
C ILE A 40 22.05 -4.77 12.96
N PRO A 41 21.90 -5.98 13.53
CA PRO A 41 20.70 -6.80 13.33
C PRO A 41 19.41 -6.20 13.91
N TRP A 42 19.47 -5.34 14.93
CA TRP A 42 18.25 -4.73 15.49
C TRP A 42 17.59 -3.73 14.54
N LEU A 43 18.30 -3.21 13.54
CA LEU A 43 17.71 -2.38 12.48
C LEU A 43 16.74 -3.17 11.59
N LEU A 44 16.95 -4.49 11.45
CA LEU A 44 15.98 -5.37 10.78
C LEU A 44 14.65 -5.45 11.54
N MET A 45 14.68 -5.35 12.88
CA MET A 45 13.45 -5.28 13.68
C MET A 45 12.66 -4.01 13.40
N ILE A 46 13.34 -2.86 13.26
CA ILE A 46 12.67 -1.61 12.83
C ILE A 46 12.07 -1.81 11.43
N LEU A 47 12.83 -2.41 10.52
CA LEU A 47 12.38 -2.65 9.15
C LEU A 47 11.11 -3.52 9.12
N ALA A 48 11.05 -4.55 9.95
CA ALA A 48 9.86 -5.39 10.13
C ALA A 48 8.64 -4.60 10.62
N LEU A 49 8.84 -3.69 11.59
CA LEU A 49 7.76 -2.82 12.08
C LEU A 49 7.26 -1.86 10.98
N ILE A 50 8.17 -1.31 10.17
CA ILE A 50 7.81 -0.47 9.03
C ILE A 50 7.00 -1.27 8.01
N PHE A 51 7.37 -2.53 7.73
CA PHE A 51 6.60 -3.39 6.82
C PHE A 51 5.20 -3.68 7.34
N ILE A 52 5.08 -4.05 8.62
CA ILE A 52 3.78 -4.27 9.25
C ILE A 52 2.93 -3.00 9.17
N TYR A 53 3.50 -1.83 9.49
CA TYR A 53 2.82 -0.55 9.33
C TYR A 53 2.41 -0.26 7.88
N GLY A 54 3.31 -0.48 6.92
CA GLY A 54 3.07 -0.30 5.49
C GLY A 54 1.95 -1.17 4.95
N SER A 55 1.77 -2.38 5.50
CA SER A 55 0.63 -3.24 5.16
C SER A 55 -0.72 -2.59 5.54
N TYR A 56 -0.81 -1.93 6.69
CA TYR A 56 -2.01 -1.19 7.08
C TYR A 56 -2.27 0.00 6.17
N HIS A 57 -1.22 0.66 5.69
CA HIS A 57 -1.34 1.71 4.67
C HIS A 57 -1.92 1.16 3.37
N LEU A 58 -1.43 0.02 2.87
CA LEU A 58 -1.97 -0.65 1.68
C LEU A 58 -3.44 -1.04 1.87
N ARG A 59 -3.79 -1.60 3.02
CA ARG A 59 -5.18 -1.97 3.37
C ARG A 59 -6.12 -0.77 3.30
N ARG A 60 -5.69 0.39 3.84
CA ARG A 60 -6.46 1.64 3.76
C ARG A 60 -6.63 2.09 2.31
N CYS A 61 -5.55 2.05 1.51
CA CYS A 61 -5.60 2.41 0.10
C CYS A 61 -6.55 1.50 -0.69
N ARG A 62 -6.51 0.18 -0.44
CA ARG A 62 -7.41 -0.81 -1.04
C ARG A 62 -8.88 -0.50 -0.74
N ASN A 63 -9.20 -0.21 0.52
CA ASN A 63 -10.58 0.08 0.91
C ASN A 63 -11.13 1.34 0.19
N LEU A 64 -10.29 2.36 0.02
CA LEU A 64 -10.66 3.57 -0.74
C LEU A 64 -10.90 3.25 -2.22
N TYR A 65 -10.03 2.43 -2.81
CA TYR A 65 -10.20 1.95 -4.17
C TYR A 65 -11.53 1.25 -4.40
N GLN A 66 -11.85 0.30 -3.51
CA GLN A 66 -13.11 -0.43 -3.54
C GLN A 66 -14.30 0.52 -3.37
N GLY A 67 -14.18 1.52 -2.48
CA GLY A 67 -15.19 2.56 -2.30
C GLY A 67 -15.44 3.38 -3.57
N TYR A 68 -14.39 3.82 -4.29
CA TYR A 68 -14.55 4.54 -5.55
C TYR A 68 -15.16 3.66 -6.63
N LEU A 69 -14.69 2.42 -6.77
CA LEU A 69 -15.21 1.47 -7.75
C LEU A 69 -16.72 1.23 -7.51
N TRP A 70 -17.09 0.96 -6.26
CA TRP A 70 -18.47 0.73 -5.86
C TRP A 70 -19.36 1.95 -6.10
N GLY A 71 -18.87 3.15 -5.77
CA GLY A 71 -19.59 4.39 -6.01
C GLY A 71 -19.81 4.71 -7.49
N ILE A 72 -18.85 4.36 -8.36
CA ILE A 72 -19.02 4.50 -9.81
C ILE A 72 -20.03 3.48 -10.33
N GLU A 73 -19.91 2.22 -9.93
CA GLU A 73 -20.83 1.15 -10.37
C GLU A 73 -22.27 1.42 -9.92
N SER A 74 -22.48 1.93 -8.71
CA SER A 74 -23.82 2.26 -8.19
C SER A 74 -24.45 3.47 -8.89
N SER A 75 -23.66 4.35 -9.53
CA SER A 75 -24.16 5.43 -10.38
C SER A 75 -24.64 4.97 -11.77
N GLY A 76 -24.58 3.66 -12.06
CA GLY A 76 -24.97 3.08 -13.34
C GLY A 76 -23.89 3.18 -14.43
N TYR A 77 -22.71 3.72 -14.11
CA TYR A 77 -21.60 3.85 -15.06
C TYR A 77 -20.82 2.54 -15.19
N ARG A 78 -20.74 1.99 -16.41
CA ARG A 78 -19.95 0.79 -16.71
C ARG A 78 -18.51 1.16 -17.06
N LEU A 79 -17.57 0.78 -16.20
CA LEU A 79 -16.13 0.90 -16.47
C LEU A 79 -15.68 -0.16 -17.48
N SER A 80 -15.24 0.26 -18.68
CA SER A 80 -14.68 -0.64 -19.70
C SER A 80 -13.47 -1.43 -19.18
N ASN A 81 -12.67 -0.83 -18.30
CA ASN A 81 -11.42 -1.40 -17.79
C ASN A 81 -11.55 -2.02 -16.40
N ARG A 82 -12.76 -2.48 -16.02
CA ARG A 82 -13.06 -3.03 -14.69
C ARG A 82 -12.07 -4.11 -14.24
N ALA A 83 -11.74 -5.05 -15.13
CA ALA A 83 -10.81 -6.14 -14.84
C ALA A 83 -9.42 -5.65 -14.40
N ILE A 84 -8.93 -4.57 -15.00
CA ILE A 84 -7.63 -3.97 -14.65
C ILE A 84 -7.66 -3.43 -13.21
N TYR A 85 -8.74 -2.74 -12.84
CA TYR A 85 -8.91 -2.22 -11.48
C TYR A 85 -9.00 -3.33 -10.43
N LEU A 86 -9.71 -4.42 -10.73
CA LEU A 86 -9.77 -5.60 -9.87
C LEU A 86 -8.41 -6.30 -9.76
N GLY A 87 -7.67 -6.41 -10.87
CA GLY A 87 -6.30 -6.95 -10.88
C GLY A 87 -5.38 -6.17 -9.95
N ILE A 88 -5.42 -4.83 -10.00
CA ILE A 88 -4.61 -3.95 -9.14
C ILE A 88 -5.02 -4.10 -7.67
N ILE A 89 -6.32 -4.19 -7.35
CA ILE A 89 -6.79 -4.49 -5.99
C ILE A 89 -6.23 -5.83 -5.51
N GLY A 90 -6.24 -6.85 -6.37
CA GLY A 90 -5.62 -8.14 -6.08
C GLY A 90 -4.13 -8.03 -5.78
N SER A 91 -3.37 -7.30 -6.61
CA SER A 91 -1.94 -7.04 -6.36
C SER A 91 -1.70 -6.34 -5.03
N ILE A 92 -2.53 -5.36 -4.65
CA ILE A 92 -2.42 -4.69 -3.34
C ILE A 92 -2.61 -5.68 -2.19
N VAL A 93 -3.58 -6.61 -2.29
CA VAL A 93 -3.81 -7.65 -1.28
C VAL A 93 -2.61 -8.58 -1.14
N VAL A 94 -2.04 -9.02 -2.27
CA VAL A 94 -0.87 -9.91 -2.27
C VAL A 94 0.32 -9.22 -1.59
N ILE A 95 0.56 -7.95 -1.90
CA ILE A 95 1.68 -7.21 -1.29
C ILE A 95 1.40 -6.87 0.18
N GLU A 96 0.17 -6.58 0.56
CA GLU A 96 -0.21 -6.43 1.97
C GLU A 96 0.14 -7.69 2.77
N ILE A 97 -0.20 -8.87 2.26
CA ILE A 97 0.15 -10.16 2.90
C ILE A 97 1.66 -10.37 2.91
N LEU A 98 2.36 -10.06 1.81
CA LEU A 98 3.81 -10.17 1.71
C LEU A 98 4.52 -9.27 2.74
N MET A 99 4.03 -8.05 2.96
CA MET A 99 4.60 -7.13 3.94
C MET A 99 4.42 -7.64 5.38
N ILE A 100 3.24 -8.17 5.71
CA ILE A 100 2.97 -8.74 7.05
C ILE A 100 3.85 -9.98 7.26
N SER A 101 3.81 -10.92 6.32
CA SER A 101 4.55 -12.18 6.42
C SER A 101 6.07 -11.95 6.40
N GLY A 102 6.56 -11.02 5.56
CA GLY A 102 7.97 -10.63 5.51
C GLY A 102 8.44 -9.95 6.80
N GLY A 103 7.63 -9.05 7.37
CA GLY A 103 7.90 -8.45 8.68
C GLY A 103 7.98 -9.49 9.80
N LEU A 104 7.01 -10.41 9.85
CA LEU A 104 7.01 -11.51 10.83
C LEU A 104 8.21 -12.46 10.63
N ALA A 105 8.54 -12.78 9.39
CA ALA A 105 9.70 -13.61 9.08
C ALA A 105 10.99 -12.98 9.62
N ILE A 106 11.18 -11.67 9.39
CA ILE A 106 12.33 -10.91 9.90
C ILE A 106 12.38 -10.92 11.44
N ILE A 107 11.23 -10.74 12.11
CA ILE A 107 11.14 -10.78 13.58
C ILE A 107 11.56 -12.14 14.15
N ILE A 108 11.18 -13.23 13.48
CA ILE A 108 11.41 -14.60 13.94
C ILE A 108 12.81 -15.10 13.53
N THR A 109 13.47 -14.45 12.56
CA THR A 109 14.78 -14.87 12.02
C THR A 109 15.83 -15.08 13.13
N PRO A 110 15.99 -14.16 14.11
CA PRO A 110 16.92 -14.34 15.23
C PRO A 110 16.57 -15.53 16.13
N MET A 111 15.28 -15.83 16.31
CA MET A 111 14.81 -16.93 17.16
C MET A 111 15.07 -18.30 16.52
N LEU A 112 15.08 -18.38 15.19
CA LEU A 112 15.30 -19.61 14.44
C LEU A 112 16.76 -19.84 14.06
N GLY A 113 17.68 -18.95 14.46
CA GLY A 113 19.10 -19.03 14.06
C GLY A 113 19.31 -18.91 12.54
N ILE A 114 18.33 -18.34 11.83
CA ILE A 114 18.40 -18.16 10.37
C ILE A 114 19.38 -17.02 10.05
N SER A 115 20.10 -17.15 8.95
CA SER A 115 21.11 -16.16 8.56
C SER A 115 20.49 -14.79 8.28
N VAL A 116 21.19 -13.74 8.73
CA VAL A 116 20.85 -12.33 8.46
C VAL A 116 20.72 -12.07 6.95
N GLY A 117 21.45 -12.82 6.12
CA GLY A 117 21.34 -12.77 4.66
C GLY A 117 19.93 -13.08 4.15
N ILE A 118 19.24 -14.07 4.72
CA ILE A 118 17.87 -14.40 4.31
C ILE A 118 16.90 -13.27 4.66
N ALA A 119 17.03 -12.68 5.86
CA ALA A 119 16.23 -11.52 6.26
C ALA A 119 16.43 -10.32 5.32
N ARG A 120 17.67 -10.07 4.88
CA ARG A 120 17.97 -9.03 3.88
C ARG A 120 17.32 -9.29 2.54
N VAL A 121 17.34 -10.54 2.05
CA VAL A 121 16.68 -10.91 0.78
C VAL A 121 15.17 -10.70 0.88
N VAL A 122 14.55 -11.12 1.99
CA VAL A 122 13.13 -10.88 2.25
C VAL A 122 12.84 -9.38 2.26
N ALA A 123 13.67 -8.59 2.94
CA ALA A 123 13.52 -7.13 2.99
C ALA A 123 13.58 -6.47 1.61
N ILE A 124 14.56 -6.84 0.77
CA ILE A 124 14.67 -6.34 -0.60
C ILE A 124 13.41 -6.66 -1.40
N ALA A 125 12.95 -7.92 -1.35
CA ALA A 125 11.76 -8.35 -2.08
C ALA A 125 10.51 -7.56 -1.65
N VAL A 126 10.34 -7.32 -0.35
CA VAL A 126 9.23 -6.55 0.19
C VAL A 126 9.31 -5.08 -0.24
N ILE A 127 10.49 -4.44 -0.14
CA ILE A 127 10.68 -3.03 -0.53
C ILE A 127 10.35 -2.81 -2.00
N ILE A 128 10.91 -3.65 -2.90
CA ILE A 128 10.68 -3.53 -4.34
C ILE A 128 9.20 -3.75 -4.67
N SER A 129 8.60 -4.80 -4.09
CA SER A 129 7.19 -5.12 -4.36
C SER A 129 6.25 -4.01 -3.86
N PHE A 130 6.54 -3.45 -2.69
CA PHE A 130 5.81 -2.30 -2.15
C PHE A 130 5.95 -1.07 -3.05
N ALA A 131 7.16 -0.74 -3.52
CA ALA A 131 7.39 0.41 -4.39
C ALA A 131 6.57 0.31 -5.68
N VAL A 132 6.59 -0.86 -6.35
CA VAL A 132 5.85 -1.10 -7.59
C VAL A 132 4.34 -0.94 -7.38
N VAL A 133 3.80 -1.60 -6.36
CA VAL A 133 2.36 -1.55 -6.09
C VAL A 133 1.91 -0.20 -5.57
N ALA A 134 2.72 0.51 -4.78
CA ALA A 134 2.42 1.86 -4.34
C ALA A 134 2.35 2.82 -5.54
N LEU A 135 3.25 2.69 -6.52
CA LEU A 135 3.26 3.52 -7.72
C LEU A 135 2.06 3.25 -8.63
N ILE A 136 1.83 1.98 -9.00
CA ILE A 136 0.69 1.58 -9.84
C ILE A 136 -0.64 1.91 -9.14
N GLY A 137 -0.70 1.61 -7.83
CA GLY A 137 -1.82 1.92 -6.96
C GLY A 137 -2.07 3.41 -6.84
N HIS A 138 -1.05 4.27 -6.85
CA HIS A 138 -1.27 5.71 -6.82
C HIS A 138 -1.93 6.22 -8.11
N PHE A 139 -1.33 5.94 -9.27
CA PHE A 139 -1.84 6.44 -10.55
C PHE A 139 -3.26 5.97 -10.84
N THR A 140 -3.52 4.69 -10.57
CA THR A 140 -4.83 4.10 -10.83
C THR A 140 -5.89 4.66 -9.88
N ARG A 141 -5.52 5.08 -8.66
CA ARG A 141 -6.44 5.66 -7.65
C ARG A 141 -6.87 7.03 -8.09
N VAL A 142 -5.90 7.84 -8.51
CA VAL A 142 -6.13 9.21 -8.99
C VAL A 142 -7.08 9.16 -10.20
N ARG A 143 -6.88 8.20 -11.10
CA ARG A 143 -7.78 8.00 -12.25
C ARG A 143 -9.20 7.63 -11.82
N LEU A 144 -9.35 6.64 -10.93
CA LEU A 144 -10.66 6.24 -10.39
C LEU A 144 -11.38 7.39 -9.68
N TYR A 145 -10.65 8.14 -8.85
CA TYR A 145 -11.19 9.28 -8.12
C TYR A 145 -11.70 10.39 -9.04
N ARG A 146 -10.97 10.72 -10.12
CA ARG A 146 -11.43 11.70 -11.12
C ARG A 146 -12.73 11.24 -11.78
N ILE A 147 -12.85 9.96 -12.13
CA ILE A 147 -14.07 9.39 -12.70
C ILE A 147 -15.21 9.48 -11.68
N PHE A 148 -14.95 9.06 -10.44
CA PHE A 148 -15.91 9.10 -9.34
C PHE A 148 -16.46 10.51 -9.11
N ILE A 149 -15.61 11.53 -9.01
CA ILE A 149 -16.08 12.92 -8.89
C ILE A 149 -16.91 13.33 -10.11
N SER A 150 -16.42 13.06 -11.33
CA SER A 150 -17.10 13.52 -12.53
C SER A 150 -18.50 12.92 -12.73
N ARG A 151 -18.74 11.71 -12.23
CA ARG A 151 -19.98 10.95 -12.46
C ARG A 151 -20.91 10.92 -11.27
N VAL A 152 -20.36 10.85 -10.06
CA VAL A 152 -21.14 10.70 -8.82
C VAL A 152 -21.36 12.05 -8.15
N HIS A 153 -20.39 12.97 -8.21
CA HIS A 153 -20.49 14.26 -7.51
C HIS A 153 -21.21 15.36 -8.30
N ARG A 154 -21.30 15.24 -9.64
CA ARG A 154 -22.04 16.21 -10.48
C ARG A 154 -23.51 15.87 -10.70
N ASN A 155 -23.93 14.64 -10.41
CA ASN A 155 -25.28 14.14 -10.70
C ASN A 155 -26.15 13.97 -9.44
N GLY A 156 -25.69 14.40 -8.27
CA GLY A 156 -26.44 14.38 -7.01
C GLY A 156 -26.28 15.68 -6.26
#